data_AF-L7PHR2-F1
#
_entry.id   AF-L7PHR2-F1
#
_cell.length_a   1.000
_cell.length_b   1.000
_cell.length_c   1.000
_cell.angle_alpha   90.00
_cell.angle_beta   90.00
_cell.angle_gamma   90.00
#
_symmetry.space_group_name_H-M   'P 1'
#
loop_
_entity.id
_entity.type
_entity.pdbx_description
1 polymer ?
#
loop_
_entity_poly.entity_id
_entity_poly.type
_entity_poly.pdbx_seq_one_letter_code
_entity_poly.pdbx_strand_id
1 'polypeptide(L)'
;AVQINAYTCDRCGCEVFQPVTTKQFLPMTECMSDECTQNNSKGQLFLSTRASKFVPFQEVKIQEMADQVPVGHIPRTLTIHCHGSLTRQLNPGDLVDVAGIFLPTPYTGFRAIRAGLLTDTYLEAQYITQHKESYNELQMDGRTLRKIEKYQNSGNMYEYLARSIAPEIYGHIDVKKALLLLLIGGVTKEMGDGMHIRGDINICL
;
A
#
# COMPACT_ATOMS: atom_id res chain seq x y z
N ALA A 1 -4.94 -13.19 10.29
CA ALA A 1 -5.82 -12.82 11.41
C ALA A 1 -6.89 -13.89 11.60
N VAL A 2 -7.26 -14.21 12.84
CA VAL A 2 -8.37 -15.13 13.12
C VAL A 2 -9.68 -14.35 13.04
N GLN A 3 -10.67 -14.90 12.33
CA GLN A 3 -12.02 -14.33 12.28
C GLN A 3 -12.95 -15.06 13.26
N ILE A 4 -12.82 -16.38 13.34
CA ILE A 4 -13.64 -17.24 14.21
C ILE A 4 -12.70 -18.25 14.86
N ASN A 5 -12.65 -18.25 16.20
CA ASN A 5 -12.00 -19.30 16.96
C ASN A 5 -13.01 -20.44 17.18
N ALA A 6 -12.57 -21.66 16.93
CA ALA A 6 -13.31 -22.86 17.28
C ALA A 6 -12.63 -23.55 18.47
N TYR A 7 -13.40 -23.86 19.50
CA TYR A 7 -12.95 -24.58 20.68
C TYR A 7 -13.67 -25.92 20.76
N THR A 8 -12.95 -26.98 21.04
CA THR A 8 -13.54 -28.30 21.24
C THR A 8 -13.46 -28.65 22.72
N CYS A 9 -14.50 -29.28 23.26
CA CYS A 9 -14.53 -29.72 24.66
C CYS A 9 -13.99 -31.15 24.79
N ASP A 10 -13.18 -31.39 25.82
CA ASP A 10 -12.62 -32.72 26.12
C ASP A 10 -13.67 -33.76 26.55
N ARG A 11 -14.79 -33.32 27.14
CA ARG A 11 -15.82 -34.24 27.67
C ARG A 11 -16.98 -34.48 26.70
N CYS A 12 -17.61 -33.42 26.21
CA CYS A 12 -18.78 -33.54 25.32
C CYS A 12 -18.41 -33.56 23.83
N GLY A 13 -17.17 -33.22 23.45
CA GLY A 13 -16.77 -33.13 22.06
C GLY A 13 -17.45 -32.00 21.26
N CYS A 14 -18.33 -31.20 21.89
CA CYS A 14 -18.99 -30.07 21.22
C CYS A 14 -17.98 -29.00 20.81
N GLU A 15 -18.20 -28.43 19.62
CA GLU A 15 -17.46 -27.29 19.11
C GLU A 15 -18.18 -25.98 19.44
N VAL A 16 -17.46 -25.06 20.11
CA VAL A 16 -17.94 -23.72 20.48
C VAL A 16 -17.20 -22.70 19.62
N PHE A 17 -17.94 -21.80 18.98
CA PHE A 17 -17.39 -20.77 18.11
C PHE A 17 -17.40 -19.39 18.78
N GLN A 18 -16.25 -18.74 18.83
CA GLN A 18 -16.11 -17.37 19.34
C GLN A 18 -15.71 -16.44 18.17
N PRO A 19 -16.54 -15.45 17.79
CA PRO A 19 -16.15 -14.45 16.81
C PRO A 19 -15.09 -13.50 17.40
N VAL A 20 -14.01 -13.26 16.66
CA VAL A 20 -12.93 -12.36 17.08
C VAL A 20 -13.11 -11.03 16.36
N THR A 21 -13.56 -10.01 17.10
CA THR A 21 -13.76 -8.64 16.58
C THR A 21 -12.55 -7.74 16.87
N THR A 22 -11.87 -7.97 17.99
CA THR A 22 -10.77 -7.14 18.47
C THR A 22 -9.43 -7.86 18.37
N LYS A 23 -8.33 -7.10 18.20
CA LYS A 23 -6.95 -7.65 18.18
C LYS A 23 -6.59 -8.41 19.46
N GLN A 24 -7.18 -8.01 20.58
CA GLN A 24 -7.05 -8.69 21.87
C GLN A 24 -8.39 -9.30 22.24
N PHE A 25 -8.38 -10.59 22.55
CA PHE A 25 -9.54 -11.33 23.00
C PHE A 25 -9.12 -12.31 24.10
N LEU A 26 -10.04 -12.64 24.99
CA LEU A 26 -9.85 -13.67 26.00
C LEU A 26 -10.37 -15.00 25.45
N PRO A 27 -9.57 -16.08 25.52
CA PRO A 27 -10.04 -17.39 25.08
C PRO A 27 -11.11 -17.92 26.03
N MET A 28 -12.11 -18.60 25.45
CA MET A 28 -13.13 -19.30 26.23
C MET A 28 -12.51 -20.56 26.86
N THR A 29 -12.59 -20.66 28.19
CA THR A 29 -12.00 -21.79 28.96
C THR A 29 -13.05 -22.80 29.42
N GLU A 30 -14.29 -22.36 29.68
CA GLU A 30 -15.39 -23.21 30.14
C GLU A 30 -16.38 -23.50 29.02
N CYS A 31 -16.79 -24.76 28.89
CA CYS A 31 -17.78 -25.19 27.90
C CYS A 31 -19.20 -24.80 28.34
N MET A 32 -19.95 -24.11 27.46
CA MET A 32 -21.35 -23.71 27.66
C MET A 32 -22.36 -24.64 26.98
N SER A 33 -21.97 -25.89 26.69
CA SER A 33 -22.87 -26.86 26.03
C SER A 33 -23.91 -27.42 27.00
N ASP A 34 -25.12 -27.69 26.50
CA ASP A 34 -26.22 -28.22 27.30
C ASP A 34 -25.85 -29.54 27.99
N GLU A 35 -25.05 -30.40 27.35
CA GLU A 35 -24.58 -31.67 27.94
C GLU A 35 -23.67 -31.47 29.15
N CYS A 36 -22.73 -30.51 29.09
CA CYS A 36 -21.84 -30.20 30.21
C CYS A 36 -22.57 -29.46 31.34
N THR A 37 -23.55 -28.61 31.00
CA THR A 37 -24.36 -27.89 31.98
C THR A 37 -25.32 -28.82 32.72
N GLN A 38 -25.99 -29.75 32.02
CA GLN A 38 -26.89 -30.73 32.64
C GLN A 38 -26.14 -31.72 33.54
N ASN A 39 -24.94 -32.13 33.16
CA ASN A 39 -24.12 -33.06 33.94
C ASN A 39 -23.33 -32.38 35.08
N ASN A 40 -23.48 -31.07 35.31
CA ASN A 40 -22.69 -30.27 36.26
C ASN A 40 -21.16 -30.49 36.12
N SER A 41 -20.72 -30.79 34.90
CA SER A 41 -19.32 -31.09 34.60
C SER A 41 -18.71 -29.97 33.77
N LYS A 42 -17.75 -29.24 34.33
CA LYS A 42 -17.00 -28.22 33.60
C LYS A 42 -15.91 -28.87 32.75
N GLY A 43 -16.23 -29.16 31.49
CA GLY A 43 -15.24 -29.60 30.52
C GLY A 43 -14.32 -28.44 30.13
N GLN A 44 -13.02 -28.71 30.04
CA GLN A 44 -12.03 -27.75 29.56
C GLN A 44 -12.12 -27.62 28.03
N LEU A 45 -12.09 -26.38 27.55
CA LEU A 45 -12.06 -26.07 26.12
C LEU A 45 -10.60 -26.00 25.62
N PHE A 46 -10.34 -26.64 24.48
CA PHE A 46 -9.09 -26.51 23.74
C PHE A 46 -9.32 -25.89 22.37
N LEU A 47 -8.42 -24.99 21.95
CA LEU A 47 -8.52 -24.31 20.66
C LEU A 47 -8.18 -25.29 19.52
N SER A 48 -9.10 -25.46 18.58
CA SER A 48 -8.88 -26.26 17.37
C SER A 48 -8.52 -25.35 16.20
N THR A 49 -7.25 -25.37 15.79
CA THR A 49 -6.78 -24.55 14.66
C THR A 49 -7.41 -24.96 13.33
N ARG A 50 -7.70 -26.26 13.13
CA ARG A 50 -8.32 -26.74 11.88
C ARG A 50 -9.78 -26.32 11.72
N ALA A 51 -10.53 -26.25 12.82
CA ALA A 51 -11.93 -25.79 12.82
C ALA A 51 -12.05 -24.25 12.87
N SER A 52 -10.97 -23.55 13.21
CA SER A 52 -10.93 -22.09 13.26
C SER A 52 -10.79 -21.48 11.85
N LYS A 53 -11.40 -20.31 11.64
CA LYS A 53 -11.34 -19.59 10.36
C LYS A 53 -10.26 -18.49 10.41
N PHE A 54 -9.25 -18.63 9.57
CA PHE A 54 -8.18 -17.64 9.39
C PHE A 54 -8.36 -16.87 8.08
N VAL A 55 -8.11 -15.57 8.13
CA VAL A 55 -8.09 -14.66 6.98
C VAL A 55 -6.67 -14.09 6.87
N PRO A 56 -6.08 -14.00 5.66
CA PRO A 56 -4.76 -13.40 5.50
C PRO A 56 -4.79 -11.93 5.95
N PHE A 57 -3.70 -11.50 6.58
CA PHE A 57 -3.52 -10.16 7.12
C PHE A 57 -2.11 -9.69 6.79
N GLN A 58 -1.99 -8.45 6.33
CA GLN A 58 -0.72 -7.82 6.03
C GLN A 58 -0.73 -6.38 6.55
N GLU A 59 0.35 -5.99 7.23
CA GLU A 59 0.60 -4.62 7.64
C GLU A 59 1.57 -3.98 6.63
N VAL A 60 1.18 -2.82 6.10
CA VAL A 60 1.98 -2.06 5.13
C VAL A 60 2.18 -0.65 5.69
N LYS A 61 3.38 -0.10 5.54
CA LYS A 61 3.67 1.29 5.87
C LYS A 61 3.83 2.08 4.59
N ILE A 62 3.02 3.11 4.42
CA ILE A 62 3.12 4.04 3.30
C ILE A 62 3.82 5.31 3.76
N GLN A 63 4.50 5.97 2.83
CA GLN A 63 5.14 7.26 3.04
C GLN A 63 4.60 8.23 1.99
N GLU A 64 4.45 9.50 2.37
CA GLU A 64 4.08 10.58 1.45
C GLU A 64 5.13 10.72 0.33
N MET A 65 4.67 11.13 -0.86
CA MET A 65 5.57 11.42 -1.98
C MET A 65 6.40 12.67 -1.67
N ALA A 66 7.69 12.67 -2.03
CA ALA A 66 8.60 13.78 -1.74
C ALA A 66 8.10 15.13 -2.27
N ASP A 67 7.42 15.13 -3.41
CA ASP A 67 6.85 16.33 -4.05
C ASP A 67 5.72 16.99 -3.24
N GLN A 68 5.06 16.22 -2.36
CA GLN A 68 3.96 16.71 -1.54
C GLN A 68 4.43 17.25 -0.18
N VAL A 69 5.70 17.03 0.18
CA VAL A 69 6.23 17.40 1.49
C VAL A 69 6.72 18.85 1.48
N PRO A 70 6.24 19.70 2.40
CA PRO A 70 6.69 21.08 2.47
C PRO A 70 8.16 21.20 2.89
N VAL A 71 8.82 22.26 2.43
CA VAL A 71 10.24 22.50 2.70
C VAL A 71 10.50 22.52 4.22
N GLY A 72 11.48 21.72 4.65
CA GLY A 72 11.91 21.64 6.05
C GLY A 72 11.20 20.58 6.91
N HIS A 73 10.21 19.86 6.37
CA HIS A 73 9.56 18.75 7.06
C HIS A 73 10.07 17.38 6.59
N ILE A 74 10.03 16.40 7.50
CA ILE A 74 10.31 15.00 7.18
C ILE A 74 8.99 14.34 6.75
N PRO A 75 8.97 13.54 5.67
CA PRO A 75 7.78 12.84 5.22
C PRO A 75 7.19 11.97 6.34
N ARG A 76 5.86 12.00 6.50
CA ARG A 76 5.18 11.20 7.51
C ARG A 76 4.88 9.81 6.98
N THR A 77 4.74 8.86 7.90
CA THR A 77 4.38 7.48 7.59
C THR A 77 3.02 7.15 8.18
N LEU A 78 2.26 6.33 7.47
CA LEU A 78 0.96 5.84 7.90
C LEU A 78 0.93 4.32 7.81
N THR A 79 0.35 3.67 8.82
CA THR A 79 0.17 2.21 8.83
C THR A 79 -1.16 1.86 8.16
N ILE A 80 -1.11 0.89 7.26
CA ILE A 80 -2.26 0.37 6.52
C ILE A 80 -2.42 -1.12 6.85
N HIS A 81 -3.63 -1.55 7.15
CA HIS A 81 -3.99 -2.95 7.30
C HIS A 81 -4.69 -3.45 6.03
N CYS A 82 -4.15 -4.50 5.44
CA CYS A 82 -4.74 -5.19 4.30
C CYS A 82 -5.27 -6.55 4.75
N HIS A 83 -6.52 -6.86 4.36
CA HIS A 83 -7.20 -8.11 4.70
C HIS A 83 -7.56 -8.89 3.44
N GLY A 84 -7.60 -10.23 3.54
CA GLY A 84 -8.15 -11.08 2.48
C GLY A 84 -7.34 -11.01 1.18
N SER A 85 -8.03 -10.80 0.06
CA SER A 85 -7.46 -10.78 -1.30
C SER A 85 -6.55 -9.58 -1.59
N LEU A 86 -6.63 -8.51 -0.78
CA LEU A 86 -5.75 -7.34 -0.91
C LEU A 86 -4.33 -7.63 -0.41
N THR A 87 -4.14 -8.72 0.32
CA THR A 87 -2.80 -9.15 0.74
C THR A 87 -1.96 -9.59 -0.46
N ARG A 88 -0.65 -9.32 -0.39
CA ARG A 88 0.35 -9.59 -1.44
C ARG A 88 0.17 -8.85 -2.76
N GLN A 89 -0.73 -7.88 -2.85
CA GLN A 89 -0.84 -7.04 -4.05
C GLN A 89 0.30 -6.02 -4.12
N LEU A 90 0.79 -5.55 -2.97
CA LEU A 90 1.79 -4.49 -2.85
C LEU A 90 3.21 -5.03 -2.68
N ASN A 91 4.16 -4.46 -3.42
CA ASN A 91 5.60 -4.67 -3.19
C ASN A 91 6.26 -3.39 -2.63
N PRO A 92 7.39 -3.54 -1.90
CA PRO A 92 8.16 -2.39 -1.44
C PRO A 92 8.67 -1.54 -2.63
N GLY A 93 8.45 -0.23 -2.57
CA GLY A 93 8.84 0.70 -3.64
C GLY A 93 7.81 0.81 -4.78
N ASP A 94 6.61 0.28 -4.60
CA ASP A 94 5.49 0.53 -5.50
C ASP A 94 4.88 1.93 -5.26
N LEU A 95 4.51 2.60 -6.34
CA LEU A 95 3.75 3.84 -6.31
C LEU A 95 2.26 3.46 -6.35
N VAL A 96 1.55 3.71 -5.26
CA VAL A 96 0.21 3.15 -5.03
C VAL A 96 -0.72 4.15 -4.37
N ASP A 97 -1.97 4.12 -4.79
CA ASP A 97 -3.06 4.82 -4.14
C ASP A 97 -3.91 3.81 -3.38
N VAL A 98 -4.04 4.01 -2.07
CA VAL A 98 -4.83 3.14 -1.22
C VAL A 98 -6.05 3.91 -0.73
N ALA A 99 -7.24 3.40 -1.05
CA ALA A 99 -8.51 3.90 -0.55
C ALA A 99 -9.00 3.00 0.60
N GLY A 100 -9.47 3.61 1.67
CA GLY A 100 -9.83 2.88 2.88
C GLY A 100 -10.51 3.74 3.94
N ILE A 101 -10.80 3.12 5.08
CA ILE A 101 -11.38 3.80 6.24
C ILE A 101 -10.29 4.10 7.26
N PHE A 102 -10.31 5.31 7.82
CA PHE A 102 -9.34 5.75 8.80
C PHE A 102 -9.86 5.47 10.22
N LEU A 103 -9.17 4.61 10.96
CA LEU A 103 -9.62 4.12 12.25
C LEU A 103 -8.53 4.31 13.33
N PRO A 104 -8.92 4.73 14.55
CA PRO A 104 -8.01 4.72 15.69
C PRO A 104 -7.87 3.30 16.26
N THR A 105 -6.67 2.94 16.70
CA THR A 105 -6.41 1.80 17.58
C THR A 105 -6.27 2.30 19.01
N PRO A 106 -7.14 1.89 19.95
CA PRO A 106 -6.97 2.22 21.35
C PRO A 106 -5.75 1.49 21.91
N TYR A 107 -4.96 2.18 22.75
CA TYR A 107 -3.95 1.51 23.56
C TYR A 107 -4.63 0.75 24.69
N THR A 108 -4.15 -0.47 24.97
CA THR A 108 -4.62 -1.29 26.09
C THR A 108 -3.51 -1.52 27.11
N GLY A 109 -3.90 -1.87 28.34
CA GLY A 109 -2.96 -2.19 29.43
C GLY A 109 -2.14 -1.00 29.93
N PHE A 110 -0.90 -1.25 30.37
CA PHE A 110 -0.01 -0.22 30.93
C PHE A 110 0.30 0.94 29.98
N ARG A 111 0.21 0.72 28.66
CA ARG A 111 0.37 1.79 27.65
C ARG A 111 -0.79 2.78 27.66
N ALA A 112 -2.01 2.33 27.98
CA ALA A 112 -3.18 3.20 28.10
C ALA A 112 -3.03 4.23 29.24
N ILE A 113 -2.41 3.82 30.35
CA ILE A 113 -2.20 4.68 31.54
C ILE A 113 -1.28 5.87 31.21
N ARG A 114 -0.28 5.70 30.31
CA ARG A 114 0.61 6.78 29.86
C ARG A 114 0.10 7.55 28.65
N ALA A 115 -0.60 6.89 27.74
CA ALA A 115 -0.99 7.49 26.47
C ALA A 115 -2.13 8.52 26.62
N GLY A 116 -2.91 8.46 27.70
CA GLY A 116 -4.04 9.39 27.90
C GLY A 116 -5.06 9.24 26.77
N LEU A 117 -5.35 10.33 26.06
CA LEU A 117 -6.27 10.38 24.91
C LEU A 117 -5.58 10.16 23.55
N LEU A 118 -4.26 9.97 23.53
CA LEU A 118 -3.52 9.74 22.29
C LEU A 118 -3.90 8.36 21.74
N THR A 119 -4.31 8.31 20.48
CA THR A 119 -4.61 7.05 19.78
C THR A 119 -3.73 6.94 18.55
N ASP A 120 -3.12 5.77 18.36
CA ASP A 120 -2.50 5.46 17.09
C ASP A 120 -3.60 5.30 16.04
N THR A 121 -3.33 5.73 14.83
CA THR A 121 -4.29 5.61 13.73
C THR A 121 -3.74 4.68 12.67
N TYR A 122 -4.64 3.97 12.01
CA TYR A 122 -4.32 3.15 10.86
C TYR A 122 -5.42 3.30 9.82
N LEU A 123 -5.05 3.03 8.57
CA LEU A 123 -6.00 2.93 7.47
C LEU A 123 -6.34 1.45 7.25
N GLU A 124 -7.62 1.10 7.25
CA GLU A 124 -8.07 -0.21 6.78
C GLU A 124 -8.33 -0.13 5.28
N ALA A 125 -7.53 -0.85 4.49
CA ALA A 125 -7.60 -0.81 3.04
C ALA A 125 -8.87 -1.49 2.53
N GLN A 126 -9.62 -0.78 1.69
CA GLN A 126 -10.77 -1.32 0.95
C GLN A 126 -10.43 -1.56 -0.52
N TYR A 127 -9.63 -0.68 -1.11
CA TYR A 127 -9.22 -0.77 -2.51
C TYR A 127 -7.80 -0.24 -2.69
N ILE A 128 -7.02 -0.90 -3.53
CA ILE A 128 -5.63 -0.56 -3.82
C ILE A 128 -5.52 -0.38 -5.34
N THR A 129 -5.07 0.80 -5.76
CA THR A 129 -4.74 1.12 -7.15
C THR A 129 -3.23 1.21 -7.25
N GLN A 130 -2.63 0.39 -8.12
CA GLN A 130 -1.19 0.43 -8.34
C GLN A 130 -0.91 1.27 -9.59
N HIS A 131 -0.07 2.29 -9.45
CA HIS A 131 0.37 3.14 -10.57
C HIS A 131 1.60 2.59 -11.27
N LYS A 132 1.88 1.29 -11.11
CA LYS A 132 2.88 0.55 -11.87
C LYS A 132 2.28 -0.10 -13.11
N GLU A 133 1.39 0.63 -13.78
CA GLU A 133 1.23 0.41 -15.19
C GLU A 133 2.57 0.78 -15.83
N SER A 134 3.25 -0.21 -16.43
CA SER A 134 4.35 0.05 -17.35
C SER A 134 3.93 1.22 -18.27
N TYR A 135 4.84 2.12 -18.65
CA TYR A 135 4.56 3.28 -19.52
C TYR A 135 3.66 2.96 -20.75
N ASN A 136 3.56 1.67 -21.12
CA ASN A 136 2.70 1.10 -22.14
C ASN A 136 1.18 1.17 -21.86
N GLU A 137 0.72 1.21 -20.61
CA GLU A 137 -0.72 1.14 -20.28
C GLU A 137 -1.33 2.50 -19.90
N LEU A 138 -0.50 3.54 -19.77
CA LEU A 138 -0.97 4.91 -19.52
C LEU A 138 -2.03 5.29 -20.55
N GLN A 139 -3.30 5.28 -20.15
CA GLN A 139 -4.41 5.60 -21.04
C GLN A 139 -4.36 7.08 -21.38
N MET A 140 -3.71 7.39 -22.51
CA MET A 140 -3.62 8.73 -23.03
C MET A 140 -5.00 9.19 -23.49
N ASP A 141 -5.57 10.12 -22.72
CA ASP A 141 -6.86 10.70 -23.00
C ASP A 141 -6.89 11.29 -24.43
N GLY A 142 -7.95 11.04 -25.20
CA GLY A 142 -8.01 11.39 -26.64
C GLY A 142 -7.84 12.89 -26.92
N ARG A 143 -8.10 13.74 -25.92
CA ARG A 143 -7.84 15.19 -25.96
C ARG A 143 -6.34 15.50 -25.95
N THR A 144 -5.56 14.75 -25.19
CA THR A 144 -4.10 14.90 -25.07
C THR A 144 -3.43 14.48 -26.37
N LEU A 145 -3.86 13.37 -26.97
CA LEU A 145 -3.37 12.93 -28.28
C LEU A 145 -3.59 13.98 -29.38
N ARG A 146 -4.78 14.57 -29.47
CA ARG A 146 -5.07 15.65 -30.44
C ARG A 146 -4.16 16.87 -30.25
N LYS A 147 -3.83 17.22 -29.00
CA LYS A 147 -2.87 18.30 -28.74
C LYS A 147 -1.48 17.92 -29.23
N ILE A 148 -1.02 16.71 -28.96
CA ILE A 148 0.28 16.20 -29.41
C ILE A 148 0.38 16.25 -30.95
N GLU A 149 -0.63 15.75 -31.67
CA GLU A 149 -0.67 15.81 -33.14
C GLU A 149 -0.59 17.25 -33.67
N LYS A 150 -1.32 18.18 -33.04
CA LYS A 150 -1.27 19.60 -33.41
C LYS A 150 0.14 20.18 -33.29
N TYR A 151 0.86 19.83 -32.23
CA TYR A 151 2.25 20.29 -32.03
C TYR A 151 3.24 19.58 -32.94
N GLN A 152 3.02 18.31 -33.28
CA GLN A 152 3.84 17.57 -34.24
C GLN A 152 3.87 18.26 -35.62
N ASN A 153 2.71 18.75 -36.08
CA ASN A 153 2.57 19.42 -37.37
C ASN A 153 3.21 20.82 -37.43
N SER A 154 3.66 21.37 -36.30
CA SER A 154 4.25 22.73 -36.24
C SER A 154 5.71 22.81 -36.72
N GLY A 155 6.39 21.66 -36.92
CA GLY A 155 7.74 21.57 -37.47
C GLY A 155 8.89 22.00 -36.54
N ASN A 156 8.63 22.86 -35.54
CA ASN A 156 9.64 23.42 -34.64
C ASN A 156 9.54 22.92 -33.18
N MET A 157 9.14 21.67 -32.98
CA MET A 157 8.85 21.14 -31.64
C MET A 157 10.09 21.10 -30.73
N TYR A 158 11.27 20.80 -31.26
CA TYR A 158 12.49 20.72 -30.47
C TYR A 158 12.89 22.07 -29.85
N GLU A 159 12.89 23.13 -30.65
CA GLU A 159 13.21 24.49 -30.20
C GLU A 159 12.09 25.05 -29.30
N TYR A 160 10.82 24.74 -29.61
CA TYR A 160 9.67 25.17 -28.80
C TYR A 160 9.71 24.57 -27.39
N LEU A 161 9.98 23.28 -27.27
CA LEU A 161 10.12 22.59 -25.98
C LEU A 161 11.35 23.09 -25.21
N ALA A 162 12.48 23.26 -25.88
CA ALA A 162 13.68 23.81 -25.25
C ALA A 162 13.44 25.22 -24.69
N ARG A 163 12.69 26.09 -25.38
CA ARG A 163 12.33 27.43 -24.86
C ARG A 163 11.32 27.39 -23.73
N SER A 164 10.48 26.37 -23.70
CA SER A 164 9.48 26.14 -22.66
C SER A 164 10.12 25.64 -21.35
N ILE A 165 11.33 25.06 -21.42
CA ILE A 165 12.12 24.73 -20.23
C ILE A 165 12.72 26.02 -19.66
N ALA A 166 12.37 26.32 -18.40
CA ALA A 166 12.79 27.52 -17.67
C ALA A 166 12.62 28.81 -18.49
N PRO A 167 11.38 29.24 -18.81
CA PRO A 167 11.12 30.41 -19.65
C PRO A 167 11.61 31.72 -19.02
N GLU A 168 11.86 31.72 -17.71
CA GLU A 168 12.36 32.86 -16.94
C GLU A 168 13.84 33.18 -17.24
N ILE A 169 14.60 32.23 -17.76
CA ILE A 169 16.03 32.41 -18.08
C ILE A 169 16.18 32.75 -19.56
N TYR A 170 16.77 33.91 -19.87
CA TYR A 170 17.08 34.31 -21.23
C TYR A 170 18.33 33.61 -21.77
N GLY A 171 18.31 33.23 -23.06
CA GLY A 171 19.47 32.63 -23.74
C GLY A 171 19.71 31.14 -23.40
N HIS A 172 20.97 30.71 -23.55
CA HIS A 172 21.45 29.34 -23.26
C HIS A 172 20.57 28.21 -23.85
N ILE A 173 20.15 28.39 -25.11
CA ILE A 173 19.23 27.45 -25.77
C ILE A 173 19.84 26.04 -25.84
N ASP A 174 21.15 25.93 -26.06
CA ASP A 174 21.84 24.64 -26.17
C ASP A 174 21.90 23.89 -24.82
N VAL A 175 22.01 24.60 -23.70
CA VAL A 175 21.93 24.00 -22.36
C VAL A 175 20.51 23.51 -22.09
N LYS A 176 19.49 24.31 -22.45
CA LYS A 176 18.08 23.89 -22.32
C LYS A 176 17.74 22.70 -23.21
N LYS A 177 18.33 22.61 -24.40
CA LYS A 177 18.25 21.45 -25.29
C LYS A 177 18.90 20.21 -24.68
N ALA A 178 20.05 20.36 -24.03
CA ALA A 178 20.71 19.26 -23.32
C ALA A 178 19.84 18.75 -22.15
N LEU A 179 19.25 19.66 -21.37
CA LEU A 179 18.30 19.32 -20.30
C LEU A 179 17.01 18.67 -20.84
N LEU A 180 16.51 19.11 -21.99
CA LEU A 180 15.36 18.47 -22.65
C LEU A 180 15.67 17.00 -22.99
N LEU A 181 16.84 16.73 -23.57
CA LEU A 181 17.27 15.37 -23.89
C LEU A 181 17.49 14.52 -22.64
N LEU A 182 17.94 15.13 -21.53
CA LEU A 182 18.05 14.47 -20.24
C LEU A 182 16.69 14.02 -19.69
N LEU A 183 15.65 14.87 -19.81
CA LEU A 183 14.29 14.55 -19.35
C LEU A 183 13.61 13.48 -20.20
N ILE A 184 13.83 13.49 -21.52
CA ILE A 184 13.32 12.47 -22.43
C ILE A 184 14.03 11.13 -22.20
N GLY A 185 15.30 11.18 -21.79
CA GLY A 185 16.12 10.01 -21.54
C GLY A 185 16.46 9.25 -22.83
N GLY A 186 17.10 8.09 -22.66
CA GLY A 186 17.41 7.18 -23.76
C GLY A 186 16.79 5.81 -23.54
N VAL A 187 16.82 4.99 -24.59
CA VAL A 187 16.27 3.63 -24.55
C VAL A 187 17.28 2.70 -23.89
N THR A 188 16.87 2.00 -22.83
CA THR A 188 17.64 0.91 -22.24
C THR A 188 17.70 -0.26 -23.21
N LYS A 189 18.90 -0.82 -23.42
CA LYS A 189 19.09 -1.97 -24.32
C LYS A 189 19.44 -3.20 -23.52
N GLU A 190 18.64 -4.23 -23.67
CA GLU A 190 18.93 -5.56 -23.12
C GLU A 190 19.60 -6.38 -24.21
N MET A 191 20.83 -6.82 -23.97
CA MET A 191 21.50 -7.74 -24.88
C MET A 191 21.10 -9.18 -24.52
N GLY A 192 21.00 -10.05 -25.53
CA GLY A 192 20.56 -11.45 -25.35
C GLY A 192 21.42 -12.27 -24.37
N ASP A 193 22.61 -11.77 -24.03
CA ASP A 193 23.52 -12.35 -23.04
C ASP A 193 23.19 -11.95 -21.57
N GLY A 194 22.08 -11.25 -21.34
CA GLY A 194 21.66 -10.80 -20.00
C GLY A 194 22.33 -9.51 -19.51
N MET A 195 23.10 -8.83 -20.37
CA MET A 195 23.69 -7.52 -20.05
C MET A 195 22.70 -6.40 -20.37
N HIS A 196 22.40 -5.56 -19.37
CA HIS A 196 21.56 -4.37 -19.54
C HIS A 196 22.43 -3.13 -19.68
N ILE A 197 22.34 -2.45 -20.83
CA ILE A 197 22.98 -1.17 -21.08
C ILE A 197 21.99 -0.06 -20.73
N ARG A 198 22.36 0.76 -19.74
CA ARG A 198 21.58 1.93 -19.32
C ARG A 198 21.49 2.95 -20.46
N GLY A 199 20.26 3.40 -20.76
CA GLY A 199 19.98 4.42 -21.78
C GLY A 199 20.01 5.86 -21.25
N ASP A 200 19.93 6.04 -19.93
CA ASP A 200 19.91 7.38 -19.33
C ASP A 200 21.24 8.11 -19.51
N ILE A 201 21.13 9.40 -19.78
CA ILE A 201 22.26 10.30 -19.95
C ILE A 201 22.50 11.01 -18.61
N ASN A 202 23.75 11.25 -18.23
CA ASN A 202 24.09 12.12 -17.11
C ASN A 202 24.90 13.30 -17.64
N ILE A 203 24.47 14.53 -17.35
CA ILE A 203 25.10 15.75 -17.85
C ILE A 203 25.70 16.51 -16.67
N CYS A 204 26.96 16.91 -16.79
CA CYS A 204 27.62 17.85 -15.90
C CYS A 204 27.80 19.17 -16.66
N LEU A 205 27.47 20.29 -16.03
CA LEU A 205 27.50 21.64 -16.62
C LEU A 205 28.49 22.53 -15.89
#